data_AF-A0A3C1FKR2-F1
#
_entry.id   AF-A0A3C1FKR2-F1
#
_cell.length_a   1.000
_cell.length_b   1.000
_cell.length_c   1.000
_cell.angle_alpha   90.00
_cell.angle_beta   90.00
_cell.angle_gamma   90.00
#
_symmetry.space_group_name_H-M   'P 1'
#
loop_
_entity.id
_entity.type
_entity.pdbx_description
1 polymer ?
#
loop_
_entity_poly.entity_id
_entity_poly.type
_entity_poly.pdbx_seq_one_letter_code
_entity_poly.pdbx_strand_id
1 'polypeptide(L)'
;LPPEPDWGGAENFNRTLLLNDEQYRDFADDIFTSAAIDRLSGASKAALDRVAGTLDARRQAGWVRHCHGDLHLGNICCLDGVATPFDCIEFSDAIARIDLLYDLAFLLMDLWHRGLGRHANACLNRYLVSLTPAACDAALAGLGLLPLFLSCRAGVRAFVTARTCRSHPDDPALPDTARAYFSLAEEFLAPAPPRLVAVGGLSGSGKSVLARALAPAIGA
;
A
#
# COMPACT_ATOMS: atom_id res chain seq x y z
N LEU A 1 13.55 14.39 -6.15
CA LEU A 1 13.21 15.00 -4.84
C LEU A 1 14.29 14.59 -3.83
N PRO A 2 14.80 15.52 -3.00
CA PRO A 2 15.84 15.23 -2.02
C PRO A 2 15.34 14.24 -0.95
N PRO A 3 16.24 13.51 -0.27
CA PRO A 3 15.91 12.76 0.93
C PRO A 3 15.40 13.66 2.07
N GLU A 4 14.44 13.16 2.84
CA GLU A 4 13.79 13.84 3.98
C GLU A 4 13.99 13.01 5.27
N PRO A 5 15.21 12.99 5.87
CA PRO A 5 15.57 12.06 6.94
C PRO A 5 14.88 12.33 8.29
N ASP A 6 14.34 13.54 8.48
CA ASP A 6 13.56 13.92 9.67
C ASP A 6 12.14 13.32 9.67
N TRP A 7 11.73 12.72 8.55
CA TRP A 7 10.41 12.14 8.32
C TRP A 7 10.47 10.62 8.16
N GLY A 8 9.31 9.96 8.11
CA GLY A 8 9.21 8.49 7.99
C GLY A 8 9.86 7.72 9.15
N GLY A 9 10.24 6.46 8.92
CA GLY A 9 10.76 5.58 9.97
C GLY A 9 9.66 4.98 10.88
N ALA A 10 10.07 4.09 11.78
CA ALA A 10 9.15 3.28 12.56
C ALA A 10 8.28 4.10 13.52
N GLU A 11 8.86 5.12 14.16
CA GLU A 11 8.14 6.00 15.09
C GLU A 11 7.01 6.78 14.39
N ASN A 12 7.30 7.39 13.25
CA ASN A 12 6.30 8.13 12.47
C ASN A 12 5.21 7.20 11.93
N PHE A 13 5.60 5.99 11.51
CA PHE A 13 4.64 5.00 11.07
C PHE A 13 3.75 4.51 12.22
N ASN A 14 4.29 4.32 13.42
CA ASN A 14 3.50 4.00 14.61
C ASN A 14 2.44 5.08 14.91
N ARG A 15 2.83 6.37 14.82
CA ARG A 15 1.88 7.49 14.97
C ARG A 15 0.77 7.43 13.91
N THR A 16 1.11 7.08 12.67
CA THR A 16 0.12 6.88 11.59
C THR A 16 -0.85 5.75 11.94
N LEU A 17 -0.38 4.63 12.46
CA LEU A 17 -1.24 3.51 12.86
C LEU A 17 -2.17 3.87 14.02
N LEU A 18 -1.68 4.60 15.02
CA LEU A 18 -2.49 5.06 16.14
C LEU A 18 -3.58 6.04 15.70
N LEU A 19 -3.22 7.01 14.85
CA LEU A 19 -4.21 7.94 14.27
C LEU A 19 -5.26 7.18 13.46
N ASN A 20 -4.87 6.19 12.66
CA ASN A 20 -5.81 5.37 11.91
C ASN A 20 -6.74 4.57 12.84
N ASP A 21 -6.26 4.02 13.95
CA ASP A 21 -7.11 3.37 14.96
C ASP A 21 -8.19 4.32 15.49
N GLU A 22 -7.78 5.53 15.89
CA GLU A 22 -8.72 6.59 16.31
C GLU A 22 -9.76 6.88 15.22
N GLN A 23 -9.33 6.95 13.95
CA GLN A 23 -10.24 7.14 12.81
C GLN A 23 -11.24 6.00 12.61
N TYR A 24 -10.85 4.75 12.88
CA TYR A 24 -11.79 3.63 12.80
C TYR A 24 -12.81 3.68 13.95
N ARG A 25 -12.37 4.09 15.14
CA ARG A 25 -13.23 4.15 16.35
C ARG A 25 -14.36 5.16 16.23
N ASP A 26 -14.18 6.23 15.44
CA ASP A 26 -15.26 7.17 15.11
C ASP A 26 -16.46 6.51 14.42
N PHE A 27 -16.29 5.30 13.87
CA PHE A 27 -17.28 4.49 13.17
C PHE A 27 -17.50 3.10 13.81
N ALA A 28 -17.04 2.93 15.06
CA ALA A 28 -17.22 1.70 15.80
C ALA A 28 -18.72 1.41 16.00
N ASP A 29 -19.09 0.18 15.67
CA ASP A 29 -20.43 -0.40 15.78
C ASP A 29 -21.51 0.30 14.93
N ASP A 30 -21.08 1.14 13.98
CA ASP A 30 -21.85 1.71 12.87
C ASP A 30 -21.45 1.02 11.54
N ILE A 31 -20.17 1.14 11.16
CA ILE A 31 -19.63 0.56 9.92
C ILE A 31 -18.66 -0.59 10.22
N PHE A 32 -17.80 -0.42 11.23
CA PHE A 32 -16.79 -1.41 11.63
C PHE A 32 -17.10 -1.91 13.04
N THR A 33 -16.96 -3.20 13.30
CA THR A 33 -17.15 -3.71 14.68
C THR A 33 -15.94 -3.38 15.54
N SER A 34 -16.18 -3.05 16.82
CA SER A 34 -15.08 -2.79 17.77
C SER A 34 -14.04 -3.93 17.81
N ALA A 35 -14.49 -5.18 17.71
CA ALA A 35 -13.63 -6.35 17.67
C ALA A 35 -12.79 -6.46 16.37
N ALA A 36 -13.31 -6.00 15.24
CA ALA A 36 -12.53 -5.94 13.99
C ALA A 36 -11.44 -4.86 14.06
N ILE A 37 -11.75 -3.71 14.66
CA ILE A 37 -10.77 -2.66 14.93
C ILE A 37 -9.65 -3.17 15.83
N ASP A 38 -9.98 -3.83 16.94
CA ASP A 38 -8.98 -4.43 17.86
C ASP A 38 -8.03 -5.40 17.13
N ARG A 39 -8.60 -6.27 16.27
CA ARG A 39 -7.80 -7.23 15.48
C ARG A 39 -6.87 -6.52 14.51
N LEU A 40 -7.37 -5.58 13.72
CA LEU A 40 -6.57 -4.86 12.73
C LEU A 40 -5.45 -4.06 13.40
N SER A 41 -5.75 -3.38 14.51
CA SER A 41 -4.77 -2.59 15.25
C SER A 41 -3.70 -3.46 15.91
N GLY A 42 -4.09 -4.58 16.52
CA GLY A 42 -3.15 -5.57 17.06
C GLY A 42 -2.24 -6.18 15.98
N ALA A 43 -2.83 -6.59 14.85
CA ALA A 43 -2.07 -7.14 13.72
C ALA A 43 -1.13 -6.10 13.09
N SER A 44 -1.57 -4.86 12.94
CA SER A 44 -0.78 -3.75 12.39
C SER A 44 0.41 -3.44 13.29
N LYS A 45 0.21 -3.40 14.61
CA LYS A 45 1.28 -3.20 15.58
C LYS A 45 2.31 -4.34 15.54
N ALA A 46 1.84 -5.59 15.52
CA ALA A 46 2.71 -6.75 15.43
C ALA A 46 3.50 -6.77 14.10
N ALA A 47 2.88 -6.35 12.99
CA ALA A 47 3.55 -6.21 11.71
C ALA A 47 4.61 -5.10 11.73
N LEU A 48 4.31 -3.94 12.31
CA LEU A 48 5.27 -2.86 12.52
C LEU A 48 6.47 -3.33 13.34
N ASP A 49 6.25 -4.02 14.45
CA ASP A 49 7.33 -4.50 15.32
C ASP A 49 8.31 -5.43 14.59
N ARG A 50 7.82 -6.24 13.64
CA ARG A 50 8.67 -7.11 12.81
C ARG A 50 9.52 -6.34 11.80
N VAL A 51 9.06 -5.18 11.33
CA VAL A 51 9.66 -4.46 10.19
C VAL A 51 10.21 -3.09 10.54
N ALA A 52 10.15 -2.67 11.81
CA ALA A 52 10.59 -1.37 12.29
C ALA A 52 12.05 -1.06 11.89
N GLY A 53 12.96 -2.03 12.07
CA GLY A 53 14.35 -1.86 11.66
C GLY A 53 14.52 -1.61 10.15
N THR A 54 13.70 -2.25 9.32
CA THR A 54 13.71 -2.03 7.87
C THR A 54 13.19 -0.64 7.50
N LEU A 55 12.16 -0.14 8.20
CA LEU A 55 11.67 1.24 8.02
C LEU A 55 12.76 2.27 8.33
N ASP A 56 13.44 2.11 9.46
CA ASP A 56 14.48 3.06 9.88
C ASP A 56 15.70 3.00 8.97
N ALA A 57 16.11 1.80 8.53
CA ALA A 57 17.18 1.64 7.56
C ALA A 57 16.85 2.31 6.23
N ARG A 58 15.60 2.20 5.76
CA ARG A 58 15.15 2.88 4.53
C ARG A 58 15.12 4.39 4.67
N ARG A 59 14.67 4.92 5.80
CA ARG A 59 14.76 6.35 6.11
C ARG A 59 16.20 6.85 6.00
N GLN A 60 17.14 6.18 6.67
CA GLN A 60 18.57 6.53 6.64
C GLN A 60 19.18 6.43 5.24
N ALA A 61 18.70 5.49 4.42
CA ALA A 61 19.14 5.32 3.03
C ALA A 61 18.46 6.29 2.03
N GLY A 62 17.66 7.25 2.49
CA GLY A 62 17.08 8.30 1.66
C GLY A 62 15.86 7.89 0.81
N TRP A 63 15.13 6.88 1.28
CA TRP A 63 13.86 6.43 0.67
C TRP A 63 12.65 7.26 1.11
N VAL A 64 12.79 8.08 2.15
CA VAL A 64 11.78 9.04 2.57
C VAL A 64 12.00 10.34 1.80
N ARG A 65 10.94 10.83 1.15
CA ARG A 65 10.97 12.03 0.29
C ARG A 65 9.62 12.73 0.38
N HIS A 66 9.57 13.96 -0.11
CA HIS A 66 8.29 14.56 -0.49
C HIS A 66 7.69 13.71 -1.64
N CYS A 67 6.51 13.14 -1.42
CA CYS A 67 5.80 12.21 -2.30
C CYS A 67 4.39 12.75 -2.58
N HIS A 68 3.55 11.97 -3.27
CA HIS A 68 2.16 12.39 -3.54
C HIS A 68 1.30 12.43 -2.27
N GLY A 69 1.52 11.49 -1.36
CA GLY A 69 0.78 11.35 -0.11
C GLY A 69 -0.56 10.64 -0.25
N ASP A 70 -1.21 10.79 -1.41
CA ASP A 70 -2.55 10.26 -1.74
C ASP A 70 -2.64 9.60 -3.14
N LEU A 71 -1.62 8.83 -3.55
CA LEU A 71 -1.50 8.27 -4.90
C LEU A 71 -2.42 7.06 -5.15
N HIS A 72 -3.74 7.24 -5.12
CA HIS A 72 -4.72 6.20 -5.50
C HIS A 72 -5.33 6.48 -6.88
N LEU A 73 -6.08 5.54 -7.45
CA LEU A 73 -6.60 5.66 -8.84
C LEU A 73 -7.58 6.83 -9.03
N GLY A 74 -8.16 7.35 -7.94
CA GLY A 74 -9.00 8.55 -7.98
C GLY A 74 -8.21 9.82 -8.25
N ASN A 75 -6.90 9.80 -7.98
CA ASN A 75 -5.96 10.90 -8.17
C ASN A 75 -5.00 10.65 -9.34
N ILE A 76 -5.43 9.83 -10.32
CA ILE A 76 -4.71 9.57 -11.57
C ILE A 76 -5.70 9.70 -12.72
N CYS A 77 -5.41 10.59 -13.67
CA CYS A 77 -6.18 10.74 -14.90
C CYS A 77 -5.37 10.27 -16.11
N CYS A 78 -6.07 10.03 -17.23
CA CYS A 78 -5.43 9.81 -18.52
C CYS A 78 -5.40 11.14 -19.27
N LEU A 79 -4.23 11.79 -19.30
CA LEU A 79 -4.00 13.03 -20.04
C LEU A 79 -3.20 12.71 -21.29
N ASP A 80 -3.79 12.91 -22.47
CA ASP A 80 -3.17 12.62 -23.78
C ASP A 80 -2.61 11.19 -23.91
N GLY A 81 -3.31 10.21 -23.32
CA GLY A 81 -2.89 8.81 -23.32
C GLY A 81 -1.84 8.45 -22.25
N VAL A 82 -1.48 9.40 -21.40
CA VAL A 82 -0.49 9.22 -20.31
C VAL A 82 -1.21 9.21 -18.96
N ALA A 83 -0.89 8.21 -18.13
CA ALA A 83 -1.35 8.18 -16.75
C ALA A 83 -0.63 9.28 -15.95
N THR A 84 -1.39 10.27 -15.51
CA THR A 84 -0.88 11.50 -14.89
C THR A 84 -1.49 11.66 -13.50
N PRO A 85 -0.68 11.57 -12.43
CA PRO A 85 -1.13 11.90 -11.09
C PRO A 85 -1.53 13.38 -10.96
N PHE A 86 -2.54 13.65 -10.15
CA PHE A 86 -3.01 14.99 -9.82
C PHE A 86 -3.50 15.03 -8.36
N ASP A 87 -3.72 16.23 -7.81
CA ASP A 87 -4.17 16.42 -6.41
C ASP A 87 -3.17 15.87 -5.37
N CYS A 88 -1.89 16.21 -5.55
CA CYS A 88 -0.84 15.90 -4.59
C CYS A 88 -1.07 16.66 -3.28
N ILE A 89 -0.84 16.00 -2.14
CA ILE A 89 -0.95 16.64 -0.82
C ILE A 89 0.22 17.61 -0.61
N GLU A 90 -0.06 18.91 -0.64
CA GLU A 90 0.96 19.96 -0.42
C GLU A 90 0.87 20.62 0.97
N PHE A 91 -0.22 20.36 1.71
CA PHE A 91 -0.55 21.08 2.94
C PHE A 91 -0.17 20.33 4.23
N SER A 92 0.22 19.05 4.13
CA SER A 92 0.54 18.23 5.29
C SER A 92 1.82 17.44 5.06
N ASP A 93 2.89 17.93 5.69
CA ASP A 93 4.20 17.29 5.64
C ASP A 93 4.18 15.86 6.18
N ALA A 94 3.36 15.58 7.19
CA ALA A 94 3.22 14.24 7.76
C ALA A 94 2.63 13.23 6.77
N ILE A 95 1.83 13.69 5.81
CA ILE A 95 1.20 12.86 4.77
C ILE A 95 2.08 12.83 3.51
N ALA A 96 2.73 13.95 3.19
CA ALA A 96 3.49 14.12 1.95
C ALA A 96 4.95 13.65 2.08
N ARG A 97 5.59 13.76 3.24
CA ARG A 97 6.99 13.33 3.45
C ARG A 97 7.04 11.91 4.01
N ILE A 98 7.00 10.96 3.10
CA ILE A 98 6.83 9.53 3.40
C ILE A 98 7.80 8.66 2.59
N ASP A 99 7.85 7.37 2.92
CA ASP A 99 8.62 6.38 2.15
C ASP A 99 8.04 6.22 0.73
N LEU A 100 8.89 6.22 -0.29
CA LEU A 100 8.49 6.05 -1.70
C LEU A 100 7.67 4.77 -1.95
N LEU A 101 8.01 3.67 -1.27
CA LEU A 101 7.26 2.40 -1.38
C LEU A 101 5.91 2.50 -0.68
N TYR A 102 5.79 3.31 0.39
CA TYR A 102 4.51 3.56 1.05
C TYR A 102 3.58 4.46 0.22
N ASP A 103 4.12 5.39 -0.56
CA ASP A 103 3.34 6.16 -1.54
C ASP A 103 2.87 5.26 -2.69
N LEU A 104 3.78 4.46 -3.27
CA LEU A 104 3.45 3.48 -4.31
C LEU A 104 2.41 2.44 -3.84
N ALA A 105 2.49 1.99 -2.59
CA ALA A 105 1.56 1.03 -2.01
C ALA A 105 0.10 1.51 -2.07
N PHE A 106 -0.13 2.82 -2.12
CA PHE A 106 -1.48 3.36 -2.23
C PHE A 106 -2.11 2.97 -3.58
N LEU A 107 -1.39 3.15 -4.68
CA LEU A 107 -1.82 2.74 -6.01
C LEU A 107 -1.96 1.21 -6.11
N LEU A 108 -1.00 0.47 -5.57
CA LEU A 108 -1.01 -0.99 -5.61
C LEU A 108 -2.23 -1.57 -4.87
N MET A 109 -2.52 -1.05 -3.68
CA MET A 109 -3.69 -1.41 -2.90
C MET A 109 -4.98 -1.10 -3.68
N ASP A 110 -5.07 0.08 -4.30
CA ASP A 110 -6.29 0.51 -4.98
C ASP A 110 -6.56 -0.29 -6.27
N LEU A 111 -5.49 -0.70 -6.98
CA LEU A 111 -5.56 -1.67 -8.08
C LEU A 111 -6.01 -3.05 -7.58
N TRP A 112 -5.48 -3.50 -6.45
CA TRP A 112 -5.83 -4.80 -5.86
C TRP A 112 -7.32 -4.85 -5.47
N HIS A 113 -7.81 -3.82 -4.80
CA HIS A 113 -9.22 -3.69 -4.41
C HIS A 113 -10.18 -3.80 -5.61
N ARG A 114 -9.77 -3.30 -6.79
CA ARG A 114 -10.54 -3.38 -8.04
C ARG A 114 -10.40 -4.70 -8.81
N GLY A 115 -9.73 -5.70 -8.23
CA GLY A 115 -9.44 -6.97 -8.91
C GLY A 115 -8.40 -6.85 -10.03
N LEU A 116 -7.63 -5.76 -10.08
CA LEU A 116 -6.63 -5.48 -11.10
C LEU A 116 -5.23 -5.96 -10.69
N GLY A 117 -5.14 -7.14 -10.05
CA GLY A 117 -3.87 -7.69 -9.52
C GLY A 117 -2.76 -7.81 -10.57
N ARG A 118 -3.10 -8.10 -11.83
CA ARG A 118 -2.14 -8.06 -12.97
C ARG A 118 -1.51 -6.68 -13.16
N HIS A 119 -2.30 -5.61 -13.03
CA HIS A 119 -1.83 -4.24 -13.16
C HIS A 119 -1.02 -3.80 -11.94
N ALA A 120 -1.43 -4.21 -10.73
CA ALA A 120 -0.65 -3.96 -9.52
C ALA A 120 0.74 -4.62 -9.62
N ASN A 121 0.79 -5.87 -10.06
CA ASN A 121 2.04 -6.59 -10.30
C ASN A 121 2.90 -5.91 -11.39
N ALA A 122 2.30 -5.48 -12.50
CA ALA A 122 3.00 -4.77 -13.56
C ALA A 122 3.56 -3.41 -13.07
N CYS A 123 2.80 -2.67 -12.26
CA CYS A 123 3.20 -1.40 -11.68
C CYS A 123 4.43 -1.56 -10.76
N LEU A 124 4.37 -2.50 -9.81
CA LEU A 124 5.49 -2.80 -8.91
C LEU A 124 6.74 -3.24 -9.69
N ASN A 125 6.60 -4.13 -10.67
CA ASN A 125 7.71 -4.56 -11.51
C ASN A 125 8.31 -3.40 -12.30
N ARG A 126 7.48 -2.51 -12.86
CA ARG A 126 7.95 -1.34 -13.59
C ARG A 126 8.69 -0.37 -12.69
N TYR A 127 8.20 -0.15 -11.47
CA TYR A 127 8.90 0.64 -10.45
C TYR A 127 10.29 0.05 -10.19
N LEU A 128 10.40 -1.24 -9.85
CA LEU A 128 11.68 -1.89 -9.54
C LEU A 128 12.67 -1.83 -10.71
N VAL A 129 12.22 -2.09 -11.94
CA VAL A 129 13.07 -2.05 -13.15
C VAL A 129 13.53 -0.64 -13.50
N SER A 130 12.81 0.40 -13.06
CA SER A 130 13.20 1.79 -13.29
C SER A 130 14.33 2.29 -12.38
N LEU A 131 14.66 1.53 -11.33
CA LEU A 131 15.70 1.89 -10.37
C LEU A 131 17.10 1.53 -10.88
N THR A 132 18.13 2.20 -10.36
CA THR A 132 19.52 1.76 -10.56
C THR A 132 19.74 0.39 -9.89
N PRO A 133 20.73 -0.42 -10.30
CA PRO A 133 20.96 -1.73 -9.70
C PRO A 133 21.07 -1.70 -8.17
N ALA A 134 21.88 -0.78 -7.63
CA ALA A 134 22.02 -0.63 -6.17
C ALA A 134 20.72 -0.20 -5.48
N ALA A 135 19.94 0.68 -6.10
CA ALA A 135 18.64 1.10 -5.56
C ALA A 135 17.60 -0.04 -5.66
N CYS A 136 17.67 -0.87 -6.70
CA CYS A 136 16.82 -2.05 -6.86
C CYS A 136 17.07 -3.06 -5.74
N ASP A 137 18.32 -3.38 -5.43
CA ASP A 137 18.67 -4.29 -4.32
C ASP A 137 18.11 -3.80 -2.97
N ALA A 138 18.27 -2.50 -2.69
CA ALA A 138 17.72 -1.88 -1.49
C ALA A 138 16.17 -1.81 -1.50
N ALA A 139 15.54 -1.63 -2.66
CA ALA A 139 14.08 -1.69 -2.79
C ALA A 139 13.54 -3.11 -2.58
N LEU A 140 14.23 -4.13 -3.12
CA LEU A 140 13.90 -5.54 -2.92
C LEU A 140 13.98 -5.93 -1.45
N ALA A 141 15.01 -5.49 -0.73
CA ALA A 141 15.10 -5.67 0.73
C ALA A 141 13.95 -4.99 1.49
N GLY A 142 13.38 -3.92 0.93
CA GLY A 142 12.22 -3.21 1.48
C GLY A 142 10.87 -3.88 1.22
N LEU A 143 10.76 -4.89 0.34
CA LEU A 143 9.47 -5.50 -0.02
C LEU A 143 8.79 -6.21 1.15
N GLY A 144 9.53 -6.58 2.19
CA GLY A 144 8.94 -7.10 3.44
C GLY A 144 8.01 -6.10 4.15
N LEU A 145 8.08 -4.80 3.81
CA LEU A 145 7.18 -3.76 4.32
C LEU A 145 5.84 -3.72 3.61
N LEU A 146 5.75 -4.28 2.41
CA LEU A 146 4.60 -4.12 1.53
C LEU A 146 3.27 -4.59 2.18
N PRO A 147 3.21 -5.73 2.90
CA PRO A 147 2.02 -6.12 3.67
C PRO A 147 1.50 -5.01 4.61
N LEU A 148 2.37 -4.42 5.41
CA LEU A 148 2.01 -3.35 6.35
C LEU A 148 1.59 -2.08 5.62
N PHE A 149 2.30 -1.72 4.55
CA PHE A 149 1.99 -0.53 3.75
C PHE A 149 0.64 -0.64 3.03
N LEU A 150 0.37 -1.78 2.38
CA LEU A 150 -0.90 -2.04 1.71
C LEU A 150 -2.05 -2.05 2.72
N SER A 151 -1.88 -2.71 3.86
CA SER A 151 -2.86 -2.71 4.96
C SER A 151 -3.18 -1.30 5.44
N CYS A 152 -2.16 -0.49 5.72
CA CYS A 152 -2.35 0.86 6.21
C CYS A 152 -3.10 1.73 5.18
N ARG A 153 -2.76 1.63 3.89
CA ARG A 153 -3.47 2.37 2.82
C ARG A 153 -4.91 1.90 2.63
N ALA A 154 -5.17 0.60 2.69
CA ALA A 154 -6.53 0.05 2.66
C ALA A 154 -7.36 0.58 3.85
N GLY A 155 -6.77 0.61 5.04
CA GLY A 155 -7.35 1.24 6.22
C GLY A 155 -7.69 2.72 6.03
N VAL A 156 -6.78 3.50 5.43
CA VAL A 156 -7.06 4.91 5.08
C VAL A 156 -8.28 5.03 4.18
N ARG A 157 -8.39 4.21 3.12
CA ARG A 157 -9.58 4.20 2.25
C ARG A 157 -10.84 3.79 3.00
N ALA A 158 -10.74 2.85 3.94
CA ALA A 158 -11.87 2.40 4.73
C ALA A 158 -12.48 3.56 5.54
N PHE A 159 -11.69 4.25 6.37
CA PHE A 159 -12.25 5.33 7.20
C PHE A 159 -12.63 6.57 6.38
N VAL A 160 -11.92 6.87 5.29
CA VAL A 160 -12.31 7.98 4.39
C VAL A 160 -13.66 7.68 3.73
N THR A 161 -13.87 6.45 3.25
CA THR A 161 -15.15 6.04 2.66
C THR A 161 -16.26 6.04 3.71
N ALA A 162 -15.98 5.57 4.93
CA ALA A 162 -16.90 5.64 6.07
C ALA A 162 -17.32 7.08 6.41
N ARG A 163 -16.37 8.03 6.38
CA ARG A 163 -16.66 9.47 6.50
C ARG A 163 -17.59 9.96 5.38
N THR A 164 -17.34 9.54 4.14
CA THR A 164 -18.19 9.91 2.99
C THR A 164 -19.62 9.41 3.15
N CYS A 165 -19.85 8.24 3.76
CA CYS A 165 -21.20 7.73 4.07
C CYS A 165 -22.03 8.75 4.86
N ARG A 166 -21.44 9.45 5.84
CA ARG A 166 -22.15 10.46 6.64
C ARG A 166 -22.59 11.67 5.81
N SER A 167 -21.81 12.04 4.80
CA SER A 167 -22.13 13.15 3.89
C SER A 167 -23.10 12.75 2.77
N HIS A 168 -23.20 11.45 2.47
CA HIS A 168 -24.03 10.90 1.39
C HIS A 168 -24.81 9.66 1.89
N PRO A 169 -25.75 9.82 2.84
CA PRO A 169 -26.44 8.69 3.46
C PRO A 169 -27.32 7.89 2.49
N ASP A 170 -27.67 8.48 1.34
CA ASP A 170 -28.53 7.87 0.33
C ASP A 170 -27.77 6.93 -0.63
N ASP A 171 -26.44 6.83 -0.56
CA ASP A 171 -25.66 5.89 -1.37
C ASP A 171 -25.47 4.56 -0.61
N PRO A 172 -26.22 3.50 -0.96
CA PRO A 172 -26.16 2.23 -0.24
C PRO A 172 -24.85 1.48 -0.47
N ALA A 173 -24.03 1.85 -1.46
CA ALA A 173 -22.80 1.14 -1.79
C ALA A 173 -21.60 1.58 -0.93
N LEU A 174 -21.64 2.78 -0.34
CA LEU A 174 -20.51 3.32 0.44
C LEU A 174 -20.19 2.49 1.70
N PRO A 175 -21.16 2.03 2.52
CA PRO A 175 -20.87 1.21 3.69
C PRO A 175 -20.20 -0.12 3.33
N ASP A 176 -20.65 -0.78 2.25
CA ASP A 176 -20.04 -2.01 1.76
C ASP A 176 -18.64 -1.78 1.20
N THR A 177 -18.44 -0.67 0.50
CA THR A 177 -17.11 -0.27 0.01
C THR A 177 -16.14 0.00 1.16
N ALA A 178 -16.58 0.71 2.21
CA ALA A 178 -15.79 0.97 3.41
C ALA A 178 -15.40 -0.35 4.11
N ARG A 179 -16.36 -1.27 4.29
CA ARG A 179 -16.10 -2.60 4.84
C ARG A 179 -15.14 -3.42 3.98
N ALA A 180 -15.29 -3.38 2.65
CA ALA A 180 -14.41 -4.10 1.74
C ALA A 180 -12.95 -3.62 1.82
N TYR A 181 -12.72 -2.30 1.94
CA TYR A 181 -11.37 -1.77 2.20
C TYR A 181 -10.84 -2.20 3.57
N PHE A 182 -11.69 -2.23 4.61
CA PHE A 182 -11.29 -2.65 5.94
C PHE A 182 -10.89 -4.15 5.97
N SER A 183 -11.71 -5.02 5.36
CA SER A 183 -11.38 -6.45 5.21
C SER A 183 -10.09 -6.65 4.41
N LEU A 184 -9.89 -5.87 3.35
CA LEU A 184 -8.66 -5.92 2.57
C LEU A 184 -7.43 -5.50 3.40
N ALA A 185 -7.58 -4.58 4.36
CA ALA A 185 -6.52 -4.24 5.30
C ALA A 185 -6.13 -5.44 6.18
N GLU A 186 -7.12 -6.16 6.72
CA GLU A 186 -6.88 -7.39 7.50
C GLU A 186 -6.19 -8.47 6.63
N GLU A 187 -6.62 -8.66 5.38
CA GLU A 187 -6.05 -9.65 4.45
C GLU A 187 -4.57 -9.39 4.17
N PHE A 188 -4.16 -8.13 3.95
CA PHE A 188 -2.76 -7.82 3.68
C PHE A 188 -1.83 -8.14 4.84
N LEU A 189 -2.32 -8.22 6.09
CA LEU A 189 -1.52 -8.59 7.25
C LEU A 189 -1.42 -10.10 7.49
N ALA A 190 -2.11 -10.91 6.67
CA ALA A 190 -2.07 -12.37 6.70
C ALA A 190 -1.58 -12.94 5.35
N PRO A 191 -0.37 -12.56 4.88
CA PRO A 191 0.10 -12.98 3.56
C PRO A 191 0.27 -14.48 3.46
N ALA A 192 0.01 -15.03 2.27
CA ALA A 192 0.26 -16.43 1.97
C ALA A 192 1.74 -16.82 2.21
N PRO A 193 2.02 -18.08 2.61
CA PRO A 193 3.40 -18.55 2.76
C PRO A 193 4.23 -18.33 1.48
N PRO A 194 5.52 -17.97 1.60
CA PRO A 194 6.37 -17.70 0.45
C PRO A 194 6.52 -18.94 -0.44
N ARG A 195 6.47 -18.73 -1.77
CA ARG A 195 6.59 -19.79 -2.77
C ARG A 195 7.69 -19.45 -3.77
N LEU A 196 8.58 -20.41 -4.05
CA LEU A 196 9.56 -20.33 -5.13
C LEU A 196 9.10 -21.20 -6.30
N VAL A 197 8.89 -20.61 -7.47
CA VAL A 197 8.56 -21.32 -8.71
C VAL A 197 9.72 -21.21 -9.68
N ALA A 198 10.43 -22.31 -9.92
CA ALA A 198 11.50 -22.38 -10.90
C ALA A 198 10.95 -22.75 -12.28
N VAL A 199 11.24 -21.93 -13.30
CA VAL A 199 10.80 -22.17 -14.69
C VAL A 199 12.01 -22.57 -15.56
N GLY A 200 12.11 -23.86 -15.88
CA GLY A 200 13.20 -24.45 -16.68
C GLY A 200 12.82 -24.73 -18.15
N GLY A 201 13.81 -24.88 -19.02
CA GLY A 201 13.61 -25.21 -20.44
C GLY A 201 14.68 -24.64 -21.39
N LEU A 202 14.75 -25.18 -22.61
CA LEU A 202 15.70 -24.77 -23.66
C LEU A 202 15.57 -23.29 -24.03
N SER A 203 16.62 -22.69 -24.59
CA SER A 203 16.55 -21.31 -25.11
C SER A 203 15.42 -21.18 -26.16
N GLY A 204 14.65 -20.09 -26.11
CA GLY A 204 13.50 -19.89 -27.01
C GLY A 204 12.21 -20.63 -26.64
N SER A 205 12.19 -21.51 -25.63
CA SER A 205 11.00 -22.32 -25.27
C SER A 205 9.86 -21.57 -24.55
N GLY A 206 9.85 -20.23 -24.58
CA GLY A 206 8.78 -19.43 -23.95
C GLY A 206 8.84 -19.27 -22.42
N LYS A 207 9.95 -19.62 -21.75
CA LYS A 207 10.10 -19.51 -20.28
C LYS A 207 9.69 -18.15 -19.71
N SER A 208 10.14 -17.05 -20.33
CA SER A 208 9.82 -15.69 -19.88
C SER A 208 8.35 -15.34 -20.09
N VAL A 209 7.71 -15.90 -21.11
CA VAL A 209 6.27 -15.72 -21.35
C VAL A 209 5.48 -16.42 -20.24
N LEU A 210 5.84 -17.67 -19.93
CA LEU A 210 5.21 -18.42 -18.84
C LEU A 210 5.40 -17.73 -17.49
N ALA A 211 6.62 -17.31 -17.15
CA ALA A 211 6.91 -16.64 -15.89
C ALA A 211 6.08 -15.35 -15.73
N ARG A 212 5.96 -14.52 -16.77
CA ARG A 212 5.14 -13.31 -16.76
C ARG A 212 3.64 -13.59 -16.67
N ALA A 213 3.17 -14.69 -17.27
CA ALA A 213 1.77 -15.08 -17.19
C ALA A 213 1.39 -15.61 -15.80
N LEU A 214 2.31 -16.33 -15.14
CA LEU A 214 2.13 -16.91 -13.81
C LEU A 214 2.30 -15.90 -12.67
N ALA A 215 3.24 -14.96 -12.77
CA ALA A 215 3.62 -14.08 -11.67
C ALA A 215 2.43 -13.36 -11.00
N PRO A 216 1.43 -12.83 -11.73
CA PRO A 216 0.27 -12.19 -11.11
C PRO A 216 -0.71 -13.12 -10.40
N ALA A 217 -0.59 -14.44 -10.61
CA ALA A 217 -1.50 -15.45 -10.05
C ALA A 217 -0.87 -16.23 -8.88
N ILE A 218 0.33 -15.84 -8.44
CA ILE A 218 1.08 -16.50 -7.36
C ILE A 218 1.34 -15.45 -6.27
N GLY A 219 1.12 -15.83 -5.00
CA GLY A 219 1.32 -14.93 -3.85
C GLY A 219 0.11 -14.07 -3.50
N ALA A 220 -1.03 -14.30 -4.16
CA ALA A 220 -2.36 -13.97 -3.67
C ALA A 220 -2.79 -14.96 -2.58
#